data_AF-A0A942IXT0-F1
#
_entry.id   AF-A0A942IXT0-F1
#
_cell.length_a   1.000
_cell.length_b   1.000
_cell.length_c   1.000
_cell.angle_alpha   90.00
_cell.angle_beta   90.00
_cell.angle_gamma   90.00
#
_symmetry.space_group_name_H-M   'P 1'
#
loop_
_entity.id
_entity.type
_entity.pdbx_description
1 polymer ?
#
loop_
_entity_poly.entity_id
_entity_poly.type
_entity_poly.pdbx_seq_one_letter_code
_entity_poly.pdbx_strand_id
1 'polypeptide(L)'
;MKQLLALLFALSLSLAAAYDLGGRVLVVGTDATYPPFQSVDETGAIVGFDIDLVNAICERINCVAQFRNTLWDGIFAALEAGDFDLVASGVSITEARQQVFDFSDPYHIVTQAIAVRVEDEGLALEDFKTGDFLLGSQTGTTNAQLAEELFGRDRVRLYDTFGAAMLALVNGDVDGVVIDNTAAEAFVQQYAGQVAITVTGVFGDDPLGFVFRQGDELVDAINAGLAMVKADGTLAALVAKWFAAE
;
A
#
# COMPACT_ATOMS: atom_id res chain seq x y z
N MET A 1 23.08 11.50 26.80
CA MET A 1 21.94 12.01 26.01
C MET A 1 22.29 13.23 25.17
N LYS A 2 22.72 14.38 25.70
CA LYS A 2 23.01 15.58 24.89
C LYS A 2 24.06 15.38 23.78
N GLN A 3 25.14 14.65 24.05
CA GLN A 3 26.16 14.32 23.03
C GLN A 3 25.68 13.29 22.01
N LEU A 4 24.78 12.38 22.40
CA LEU A 4 24.18 11.38 21.51
C LEU A 4 23.18 12.03 20.55
N LEU A 5 22.36 12.96 21.06
CA LEU A 5 21.42 13.76 20.27
C LEU A 5 22.14 14.68 19.27
N ALA A 6 23.26 15.29 19.68
CA ALA A 6 24.05 16.14 18.80
C ALA A 6 24.74 15.36 17.67
N LEU A 7 25.13 14.10 17.93
CA LEU A 7 25.72 13.22 16.91
C LEU A 7 24.69 12.73 15.89
N LEU A 8 23.48 12.37 16.36
CA LEU A 8 22.34 12.00 15.51
C LEU A 8 21.90 13.16 14.59
N PHE A 9 21.89 14.39 15.12
CA PHE A 9 21.54 15.59 14.35
C PHE A 9 22.61 16.00 13.32
N ALA A 10 23.89 15.78 13.61
CA ALA A 10 24.97 16.04 12.66
C ALA A 10 25.00 15.02 11.51
N LEU A 11 24.65 13.76 11.79
CA LEU A 11 24.60 12.70 10.79
C LEU A 11 23.41 12.87 9.82
N SER A 12 22.23 13.26 10.33
CA SER A 12 21.07 13.53 9.47
C SER A 12 21.30 14.72 8.53
N LEU A 13 21.99 15.77 8.97
CA LEU A 13 22.31 16.93 8.13
C LEU A 13 23.30 16.58 6.99
N SER A 14 24.21 15.64 7.23
CA SER A 14 25.18 15.19 6.21
C SER A 14 24.54 14.32 5.13
N LEU A 15 23.49 13.57 5.46
CA LEU A 15 22.78 12.71 4.51
C LEU A 15 21.84 13.53 3.61
N ALA A 16 21.19 14.57 4.16
CA ALA A 16 20.33 15.47 3.39
C ALA A 16 21.08 16.20 2.27
N ALA A 17 22.30 16.68 2.54
CA ALA A 17 23.12 17.36 1.53
C ALA A 17 23.66 16.44 0.42
N ALA A 18 23.73 15.13 0.67
CA ALA A 18 24.26 14.16 -0.30
C ALA A 18 23.20 13.71 -1.33
N TYR A 19 21.92 13.79 -0.98
CA TYR A 19 20.79 13.32 -1.80
C TYR A 19 19.82 14.44 -2.18
N ASP A 20 20.27 15.69 -2.16
CA ASP A 20 19.49 16.85 -2.61
C ASP A 20 19.18 16.75 -4.12
N LEU A 21 17.90 16.68 -4.47
CA LEU A 21 17.40 16.58 -5.84
C LEU A 21 17.14 17.94 -6.50
N GLY A 22 17.55 19.05 -5.88
CA GLY A 22 17.58 20.38 -6.49
C GLY A 22 16.21 20.95 -6.87
N GLY A 23 15.14 20.54 -6.19
CA GLY A 23 13.77 20.90 -6.51
C GLY A 23 13.18 20.12 -7.69
N ARG A 24 13.78 18.98 -8.08
CA ARG A 24 13.25 18.11 -9.15
C ARG A 24 11.79 17.74 -8.84
N VAL A 25 10.94 17.86 -9.84
CA VAL A 25 9.59 17.33 -9.80
C VAL A 25 9.65 15.84 -10.11
N LEU A 26 9.11 15.00 -9.22
CA LEU A 26 8.96 13.57 -9.43
C LEU A 26 7.49 13.28 -9.72
N VAL A 27 7.23 12.64 -10.86
CA VAL A 27 5.90 12.15 -11.20
C VAL A 27 5.66 10.82 -10.51
N VAL A 28 4.65 10.74 -9.65
CA VAL A 28 4.36 9.56 -8.83
C VAL A 28 3.07 8.91 -9.30
N GLY A 29 3.15 7.68 -9.80
CA GLY A 29 1.97 6.88 -10.14
C GLY A 29 1.31 6.29 -8.90
N THR A 30 -0.01 6.35 -8.83
CA THR A 30 -0.79 5.77 -7.73
C THR A 30 -2.17 5.35 -8.20
N ASP A 31 -2.72 4.25 -7.67
CA ASP A 31 -4.13 3.91 -7.83
C ASP A 31 -4.91 4.40 -6.61
N ALA A 32 -5.54 5.57 -6.72
CA ALA A 32 -6.23 6.29 -5.64
C ALA A 32 -7.57 5.64 -5.20
N THR A 33 -7.61 4.31 -5.07
CA THR A 33 -8.78 3.52 -4.70
C THR A 33 -8.56 2.55 -3.52
N TYR A 34 -7.46 2.75 -2.77
CA TYR A 34 -7.01 1.85 -1.69
C TYR A 34 -6.77 2.58 -0.36
N PRO A 35 -7.85 3.00 0.33
CA PRO A 35 -7.69 3.62 1.64
C PRO A 35 -7.14 2.62 2.67
N PRO A 36 -6.37 3.09 3.67
CA PRO A 36 -5.98 4.48 3.91
C PRO A 36 -4.65 4.88 3.24
N PHE A 37 -4.08 4.01 2.41
CA PHE A 37 -2.80 4.28 1.73
C PHE A 37 -2.94 5.39 0.68
N GLN A 38 -4.01 5.35 -0.11
CA GLN A 38 -4.34 6.35 -1.10
C GLN A 38 -5.83 6.32 -1.45
N SER A 39 -6.43 7.50 -1.56
CA SER A 39 -7.81 7.68 -1.99
C SER A 39 -7.99 9.07 -2.61
N VAL A 40 -9.18 9.31 -3.17
CA VAL A 40 -9.61 10.66 -3.58
C VAL A 40 -10.57 11.19 -2.53
N ASP A 41 -10.28 12.37 -1.97
CA ASP A 41 -11.16 13.03 -1.01
C ASP A 41 -12.34 13.75 -1.69
N GLU A 42 -13.23 14.35 -0.88
CA GLU A 42 -14.41 15.07 -1.37
C GLU A 42 -14.07 16.29 -2.24
N THR A 43 -12.84 16.81 -2.16
CA THR A 43 -12.37 17.93 -2.97
C THR A 43 -11.79 17.48 -4.31
N GLY A 44 -11.62 16.17 -4.51
CA GLY A 44 -10.95 15.58 -5.67
C GLY A 44 -9.43 15.50 -5.52
N ALA A 45 -8.88 15.77 -4.33
CA ALA A 45 -7.46 15.66 -4.08
C ALA A 45 -7.09 14.19 -3.78
N ILE A 46 -5.91 13.77 -4.28
CA ILE A 46 -5.34 12.48 -3.91
C ILE A 46 -4.71 12.63 -2.53
N VAL A 47 -5.16 11.82 -1.58
CA VAL A 47 -4.74 11.84 -0.17
C VAL A 47 -4.42 10.42 0.29
N GLY A 48 -3.70 10.27 1.39
CA GLY A 48 -3.43 8.97 2.00
C GLY A 48 -2.04 8.88 2.62
N PHE A 49 -1.77 7.76 3.27
CA PHE A 49 -0.49 7.49 3.91
C PHE A 49 0.69 7.53 2.92
N ASP A 50 0.58 6.88 1.75
CA ASP A 50 1.64 6.86 0.74
C ASP A 50 1.91 8.27 0.21
N ILE A 51 0.86 9.06 0.04
CA ILE A 51 0.92 10.45 -0.45
C ILE A 51 1.68 11.32 0.55
N ASP A 52 1.30 11.27 1.82
CA ASP A 52 1.95 12.03 2.87
C ASP A 52 3.40 11.59 3.09
N LEU A 53 3.68 10.29 3.01
CA LEU A 53 5.02 9.76 3.19
C LEU A 53 5.96 10.20 2.05
N VAL A 54 5.53 10.11 0.80
CA VAL A 54 6.33 10.58 -0.35
C VAL A 54 6.57 12.08 -0.28
N ASN A 55 5.55 12.88 0.09
CA ASN A 55 5.72 14.32 0.31
C ASN A 55 6.74 14.60 1.42
N ALA A 56 6.63 13.93 2.55
CA ALA A 56 7.57 14.09 3.67
C ALA A 56 9.00 13.72 3.28
N ILE A 57 9.19 12.64 2.51
CA ILE A 57 10.49 12.27 1.94
C ILE A 57 11.01 13.38 1.05
N CYS A 58 10.18 13.89 0.13
CA CYS A 58 10.57 14.94 -0.80
C CYS A 58 11.00 16.24 -0.12
N GLU A 59 10.40 16.60 1.02
CA GLU A 59 10.86 17.73 1.84
C GLU A 59 12.32 17.57 2.32
N ARG A 60 12.79 16.35 2.59
CA ARG A 60 14.14 16.08 3.11
C ARG A 60 15.19 16.04 2.01
N ILE A 61 14.80 15.54 0.83
CA ILE A 61 15.70 15.37 -0.31
C ILE A 61 15.48 16.45 -1.38
N ASN A 62 14.77 17.53 -1.05
CA ASN A 62 14.51 18.68 -1.92
C ASN A 62 13.94 18.26 -3.29
N CYS A 63 12.84 17.49 -3.28
CA CYS A 63 12.02 17.26 -4.47
C CYS A 63 10.59 17.75 -4.27
N VAL A 64 9.81 17.73 -5.35
CA VAL A 64 8.38 18.01 -5.34
C VAL A 64 7.67 16.80 -5.94
N ALA A 65 6.78 16.16 -5.19
CA ALA A 65 6.00 15.05 -5.72
C ALA A 65 4.77 15.57 -6.48
N GLN A 66 4.55 15.05 -7.69
CA GLN A 66 3.35 15.27 -8.48
C GLN A 66 2.65 13.92 -8.68
N PHE A 67 1.57 13.69 -7.94
CA PHE A 67 0.81 12.45 -8.02
C PHE A 67 -0.08 12.41 -9.27
N ARG A 68 -0.07 11.26 -9.95
CA ARG A 68 -0.94 10.95 -11.08
C ARG A 68 -1.73 9.70 -10.73
N ASN A 69 -3.05 9.86 -10.66
CA ASN A 69 -3.94 8.73 -10.49
C ASN A 69 -3.99 7.87 -11.76
N THR A 70 -3.91 6.56 -11.62
CA THR A 70 -4.05 5.56 -12.68
C THR A 70 -4.71 4.31 -12.11
N LEU A 71 -5.16 3.39 -12.96
CA LEU A 71 -5.62 2.08 -12.48
C LEU A 71 -4.41 1.20 -12.10
N TRP A 72 -4.61 0.31 -11.14
CA TRP A 72 -3.65 -0.74 -10.80
C TRP A 72 -3.26 -1.57 -12.03
N ASP A 73 -4.26 -1.96 -12.83
CA ASP A 73 -3.98 -2.61 -14.10
C ASP A 73 -3.24 -1.64 -15.04
N GLY A 74 -2.02 -2.03 -15.42
CA GLY A 74 -1.13 -1.21 -16.23
C GLY A 74 -0.19 -0.26 -15.46
N ILE A 75 -0.30 -0.11 -14.13
CA ILE A 75 0.56 0.85 -13.38
C ILE A 75 2.06 0.56 -13.55
N PHE A 76 2.44 -0.72 -13.52
CA PHE A 76 3.82 -1.18 -13.72
C PHE A 76 4.30 -1.01 -15.16
N ALA A 77 3.40 -1.20 -16.13
CA ALA A 77 3.71 -0.99 -17.55
C ALA A 77 3.93 0.51 -17.84
N ALA A 78 3.14 1.38 -17.22
CA ALA A 78 3.30 2.84 -17.30
C ALA A 78 4.61 3.31 -16.63
N LEU A 79 5.00 2.69 -15.50
CA LEU A 79 6.31 2.94 -14.88
C LEU A 79 7.48 2.57 -15.82
N GLU A 80 7.45 1.38 -16.42
CA GLU A 80 8.42 0.93 -17.44
C GLU A 80 8.47 1.89 -18.63
N ALA A 81 7.31 2.35 -19.10
CA ALA A 81 7.20 3.26 -20.23
C ALA A 81 7.73 4.69 -19.95
N GLY A 82 8.00 5.03 -18.69
CA GLY A 82 8.50 6.34 -18.29
C GLY A 82 7.40 7.35 -17.97
N ASP A 83 6.15 6.93 -17.82
CA ASP A 83 5.04 7.82 -17.48
C ASP A 83 5.10 8.32 -16.03
N PHE A 84 5.80 7.58 -15.17
CA PHE A 84 6.08 7.87 -13.77
C PHE A 84 7.58 7.77 -13.46
N ASP A 85 8.08 8.56 -12.52
CA ASP A 85 9.40 8.41 -11.93
C ASP A 85 9.43 7.29 -10.89
N LEU A 86 8.34 7.13 -10.12
CA LEU A 86 8.13 6.03 -9.18
C LEU A 86 6.64 5.71 -9.00
N VAL A 87 6.32 4.56 -8.42
CA VAL A 87 4.96 4.18 -7.99
C VAL A 87 4.88 4.15 -6.47
N ALA A 88 3.84 4.79 -5.92
CA ALA A 88 3.48 4.77 -4.50
C ALA A 88 1.98 4.41 -4.40
N SER A 89 1.70 3.14 -4.16
CA SER A 89 0.35 2.58 -4.25
C SER A 89 0.17 1.32 -3.39
N GLY A 90 0.82 1.25 -2.24
CA GLY A 90 0.76 0.09 -1.33
C GLY A 90 1.32 -1.18 -1.95
N VAL A 91 2.46 -1.11 -2.65
CA VAL A 91 2.96 -2.24 -3.42
C VAL A 91 3.76 -3.22 -2.55
N SER A 92 3.25 -4.45 -2.43
CA SER A 92 3.99 -5.58 -1.84
C SER A 92 5.34 -5.83 -2.53
N ILE A 93 6.40 -5.93 -1.74
CA ILE A 93 7.73 -6.32 -2.17
C ILE A 93 7.77 -7.84 -2.27
N THR A 94 7.80 -8.36 -3.51
CA THR A 94 7.88 -9.81 -3.76
C THR A 94 9.10 -10.13 -4.62
N GLU A 95 9.64 -11.34 -4.49
CA GLU A 95 10.77 -11.80 -5.32
C GLU A 95 10.45 -11.67 -6.82
N ALA A 96 9.22 -11.99 -7.23
CA ALA A 96 8.78 -11.89 -8.61
C ALA A 96 8.79 -10.43 -9.12
N ARG A 97 8.36 -9.47 -8.29
CA ARG A 97 8.41 -8.04 -8.65
C ARG A 97 9.84 -7.51 -8.63
N GLN A 98 10.67 -7.93 -7.67
CA GLN A 98 12.08 -7.54 -7.59
C GLN A 98 12.95 -8.05 -8.75
N GLN A 99 12.50 -9.07 -9.49
CA GLN A 99 13.18 -9.51 -10.71
C GLN A 99 13.08 -8.49 -11.86
N VAL A 100 12.06 -7.62 -11.83
CA VAL A 100 11.76 -6.68 -12.92
C VAL A 100 11.77 -5.22 -12.49
N PHE A 101 11.63 -4.93 -11.20
CA PHE A 101 11.60 -3.59 -10.63
C PHE A 101 12.54 -3.47 -9.43
N ASP A 102 13.02 -2.26 -9.20
CA ASP A 102 13.68 -1.92 -7.94
C ASP A 102 12.66 -1.41 -6.93
N PHE A 103 13.00 -1.55 -5.65
CA PHE A 103 12.14 -1.13 -4.55
C PHE A 103 12.89 -0.26 -3.55
N SER A 104 12.16 0.65 -2.89
CA SER A 104 12.64 1.26 -1.66
C SER A 104 12.79 0.20 -0.56
N ASP A 105 13.49 0.57 0.52
CA ASP A 105 13.35 -0.09 1.81
C ASP A 105 11.87 -0.13 2.21
N PRO A 106 11.43 -1.19 2.92
CA PRO A 106 10.05 -1.29 3.34
C PRO A 106 9.68 -0.15 4.29
N TYR A 107 8.47 0.40 4.10
CA TYR A 107 7.96 1.52 4.90
C TYR A 107 6.78 1.11 5.80
N HIS A 108 6.08 0.03 5.46
CA HIS A 108 4.98 -0.53 6.22
C HIS A 108 4.92 -2.05 5.98
N ILE A 109 4.36 -2.80 6.93
CA ILE A 109 4.16 -4.25 6.81
C ILE A 109 2.67 -4.48 6.98
N VAL A 110 2.04 -5.09 5.99
CA VAL A 110 0.66 -5.55 6.08
C VAL A 110 0.62 -7.06 6.22
N THR A 111 -0.55 -7.58 6.55
CA THR A 111 -0.88 -9.00 6.44
C THR A 111 -2.14 -9.14 5.61
N GLN A 112 -2.41 -10.33 5.12
CA GLN A 112 -3.61 -10.60 4.36
C GLN A 112 -4.81 -10.78 5.32
N ALA A 113 -6.01 -10.51 4.84
CA ALA A 113 -7.25 -10.69 5.57
C ALA A 113 -8.37 -11.17 4.64
N ILE A 114 -9.43 -11.70 5.23
CA ILE A 114 -10.70 -11.95 4.54
C ILE A 114 -11.77 -11.06 5.17
N ALA A 115 -12.27 -10.12 4.38
CA ALA A 115 -13.45 -9.33 4.71
C ALA A 115 -14.71 -10.09 4.29
N VAL A 116 -15.75 -10.05 5.10
CA VAL A 116 -17.04 -10.71 4.89
C VAL A 116 -18.18 -9.77 5.24
N ARG A 117 -19.42 -10.15 4.93
CA ARG A 117 -20.58 -9.48 5.51
C ARG A 117 -20.66 -9.76 7.02
N VAL A 118 -21.23 -8.84 7.78
CA VAL A 118 -21.27 -8.91 9.25
C VAL A 118 -21.94 -10.19 9.78
N GLU A 119 -22.95 -10.71 9.08
CA GLU A 119 -23.60 -11.96 9.45
C GLU A 119 -22.69 -13.20 9.35
N ASP A 120 -21.59 -13.10 8.60
CA ASP A 120 -20.65 -14.17 8.30
C ASP A 120 -19.32 -14.03 9.09
N GLU A 121 -19.22 -13.10 10.06
CA GLU A 121 -18.01 -12.81 10.84
C GLU A 121 -17.45 -14.05 11.61
N GLY A 122 -18.27 -15.08 11.82
CA GLY A 122 -17.88 -16.31 12.52
C GLY A 122 -17.11 -17.34 11.67
N LEU A 123 -16.89 -17.11 10.38
CA LEU A 123 -16.20 -18.06 9.50
C LEU A 123 -14.71 -18.16 9.79
N ALA A 124 -14.16 -19.38 9.74
CA ALA A 124 -12.73 -19.61 9.81
C ALA A 124 -12.13 -19.84 8.42
N LEU A 125 -10.81 -19.73 8.31
CA LEU A 125 -10.08 -20.00 7.05
C LEU A 125 -10.43 -21.38 6.44
N GLU A 126 -10.61 -22.40 7.29
CA GLU A 126 -10.94 -23.75 6.83
C GLU A 126 -12.35 -23.86 6.24
N ASP A 127 -13.28 -22.99 6.66
CA ASP A 127 -14.62 -22.94 6.06
C ASP A 127 -14.52 -22.48 4.60
N PHE A 128 -13.71 -21.45 4.31
CA PHE A 128 -13.45 -21.00 2.93
C PHE A 128 -12.74 -22.07 2.08
N LYS A 129 -11.80 -22.83 2.66
CA LYS A 129 -11.08 -23.87 1.92
C LYS A 129 -11.98 -25.05 1.53
N THR A 130 -12.86 -25.47 2.45
CA THR A 130 -13.65 -26.71 2.31
C THR A 130 -15.08 -26.48 1.82
N GLY A 131 -15.63 -25.29 2.05
CA GLY A 131 -16.96 -24.88 1.61
C GLY A 131 -17.00 -24.39 0.17
N ASP A 132 -18.19 -24.03 -0.30
CA ASP A 132 -18.45 -23.49 -1.64
C ASP A 132 -18.66 -21.98 -1.58
N PHE A 133 -17.64 -21.28 -1.08
CA PHE A 133 -17.63 -19.82 -1.00
C PHE A 133 -17.00 -19.20 -2.25
N LEU A 134 -17.61 -18.13 -2.74
CA LEU A 134 -17.08 -17.33 -3.82
C LEU A 134 -16.32 -16.12 -3.27
N LEU A 135 -15.06 -15.94 -3.64
CA LEU A 135 -14.25 -14.84 -3.13
C LEU A 135 -13.97 -13.77 -4.17
N GLY A 136 -13.82 -12.53 -3.72
CA GLY A 136 -13.41 -11.38 -4.51
C GLY A 136 -11.97 -10.93 -4.19
N SER A 137 -11.28 -10.36 -5.16
CA SER A 137 -10.05 -9.59 -4.94
C SER A 137 -9.74 -8.66 -6.13
N GLN A 138 -8.81 -7.72 -5.98
CA GLN A 138 -8.37 -6.87 -7.09
C GLN A 138 -7.39 -7.63 -8.00
N THR A 139 -7.61 -7.56 -9.32
CA THR A 139 -6.75 -8.20 -10.33
C THR A 139 -5.28 -7.81 -10.17
N GLY A 140 -4.35 -8.77 -10.29
CA GLY A 140 -2.92 -8.47 -10.33
C GLY A 140 -2.27 -8.13 -8.98
N THR A 141 -2.97 -8.35 -7.87
CA THR A 141 -2.47 -8.15 -6.50
C THR A 141 -1.91 -9.45 -5.90
N THR A 142 -1.14 -9.33 -4.81
CA THR A 142 -0.72 -10.50 -4.00
C THR A 142 -1.93 -11.15 -3.34
N ASN A 143 -2.96 -10.37 -3.01
CA ASN A 143 -4.23 -10.85 -2.46
C ASN A 143 -4.95 -11.79 -3.44
N ALA A 144 -5.06 -11.40 -4.71
CA ALA A 144 -5.66 -12.22 -5.75
C ALA A 144 -4.87 -13.52 -5.97
N GLN A 145 -3.54 -13.45 -6.01
CA GLN A 145 -2.68 -14.63 -6.14
C GLN A 145 -2.91 -15.60 -4.97
N LEU A 146 -2.88 -15.08 -3.74
CA LEU A 146 -3.14 -15.89 -2.55
C LEU A 146 -4.53 -16.51 -2.55
N ALA A 147 -5.56 -15.75 -2.96
CA ALA A 147 -6.92 -16.27 -3.06
C ALA A 147 -7.01 -17.42 -4.06
N GLU A 148 -6.39 -17.28 -5.23
CA GLU A 148 -6.37 -18.32 -6.27
C GLU A 148 -5.59 -19.56 -5.82
N GLU A 149 -4.48 -19.39 -5.11
CA GLU A 149 -3.67 -20.49 -4.57
C GLU A 149 -4.41 -21.27 -3.48
N LEU A 150 -5.08 -20.59 -2.56
CA LEU A 150 -5.76 -21.23 -1.43
C LEU A 150 -7.11 -21.82 -1.79
N PHE A 151 -7.86 -21.16 -2.67
CA PHE A 151 -9.27 -21.48 -2.91
C PHE A 151 -9.55 -21.99 -4.33
N GLY A 152 -8.60 -21.81 -5.25
CA GLY A 152 -8.72 -22.22 -6.65
C GLY A 152 -9.37 -21.13 -7.52
N ARG A 153 -8.82 -20.97 -8.73
CA ARG A 153 -9.19 -19.89 -9.66
C ARG A 153 -10.68 -19.77 -9.93
N ASP A 154 -11.40 -20.88 -10.02
CA ASP A 154 -12.84 -20.90 -10.35
C ASP A 154 -13.72 -20.28 -9.25
N ARG A 155 -13.23 -20.24 -8.02
CA ARG A 155 -13.88 -19.63 -6.85
C ARG A 155 -13.41 -18.21 -6.56
N VAL A 156 -12.61 -17.61 -7.43
CA VAL A 156 -12.13 -16.24 -7.28
C VAL A 156 -12.68 -15.36 -8.40
N ARG A 157 -13.34 -14.27 -8.03
CA ARG A 157 -13.77 -13.20 -8.92
C ARG A 157 -12.80 -12.05 -8.78
N LEU A 158 -12.25 -11.62 -9.91
CA LEU A 158 -11.31 -10.52 -9.94
C LEU A 158 -12.03 -9.24 -10.36
N TYR A 159 -11.68 -8.15 -9.70
CA TYR A 159 -12.24 -6.82 -9.93
C TYR A 159 -11.13 -5.83 -10.25
N ASP A 160 -11.50 -4.72 -10.89
CA ASP A 160 -10.53 -3.68 -11.25
C ASP A 160 -10.03 -2.90 -10.02
N THR A 161 -10.85 -2.82 -8.96
CA THR A 161 -10.51 -2.15 -7.70
C THR A 161 -11.02 -2.94 -6.50
N PHE A 162 -10.38 -2.77 -5.34
CA PHE A 162 -10.91 -3.32 -4.09
C PHE A 162 -12.28 -2.72 -3.74
N GLY A 163 -12.52 -1.44 -4.05
CA GLY A 163 -13.84 -0.84 -3.86
C GLY A 163 -14.96 -1.57 -4.62
N ALA A 164 -14.68 -2.03 -5.86
CA ALA A 164 -15.62 -2.85 -6.62
C ALA A 164 -15.81 -4.26 -6.03
N ALA A 165 -14.74 -4.89 -5.54
CA ALA A 165 -14.82 -6.17 -4.85
C ALA A 165 -15.63 -6.07 -3.54
N MET A 166 -15.43 -5.01 -2.76
CA MET A 166 -16.17 -4.75 -1.54
C MET A 166 -17.65 -4.44 -1.80
N LEU A 167 -17.95 -3.71 -2.88
CA LEU A 167 -19.34 -3.49 -3.29
C LEU A 167 -20.03 -4.82 -3.68
N ALA A 168 -19.33 -5.69 -4.41
CA ALA A 168 -19.82 -7.03 -4.74
C ALA A 168 -20.09 -7.88 -3.48
N LEU A 169 -19.21 -7.78 -2.47
CA LEU A 169 -19.42 -8.44 -1.18
C LEU A 169 -20.70 -7.97 -0.48
N VAL A 170 -20.88 -6.64 -0.38
CA VAL A 170 -22.06 -6.02 0.23
C VAL A 170 -23.34 -6.42 -0.50
N ASN A 171 -23.29 -6.56 -1.83
CA ASN A 171 -24.43 -6.98 -2.65
C ASN A 171 -24.71 -8.50 -2.59
N GLY A 172 -23.81 -9.29 -2.02
CA GLY A 172 -23.92 -10.76 -1.99
C GLY A 172 -23.48 -11.45 -3.28
N ASP A 173 -22.78 -10.75 -4.17
CA ASP A 173 -22.22 -11.32 -5.41
C ASP A 173 -20.97 -12.17 -5.13
N VAL A 174 -20.30 -11.93 -4.00
CA VAL A 174 -19.23 -12.76 -3.42
C VAL A 174 -19.46 -12.90 -1.91
N ASP A 175 -18.90 -13.95 -1.31
CA ASP A 175 -19.04 -14.28 0.11
C ASP A 175 -17.90 -13.71 0.97
N GLY A 176 -16.76 -13.44 0.37
CA GLY A 176 -15.64 -12.77 1.05
C GLY A 176 -14.73 -12.06 0.08
N VAL A 177 -13.90 -11.15 0.59
CA VAL A 177 -12.88 -10.43 -0.18
C VAL A 177 -11.53 -10.65 0.46
N VAL A 178 -10.56 -11.15 -0.31
CA VAL A 178 -9.16 -11.28 0.12
C VAL A 178 -8.46 -9.96 -0.18
N ILE A 179 -7.96 -9.31 0.86
CA ILE A 179 -7.44 -7.92 0.87
C ILE A 179 -6.45 -7.76 2.04
N ASP A 180 -5.56 -6.77 2.02
CA ASP A 180 -4.67 -6.54 3.16
C ASP A 180 -5.48 -6.05 4.37
N ASN A 181 -5.06 -6.44 5.58
CA ASN A 181 -5.77 -6.17 6.83
C ASN A 181 -6.05 -4.68 7.03
N THR A 182 -5.07 -3.82 6.74
CA THR A 182 -5.18 -2.38 6.95
C THR A 182 -6.21 -1.74 6.02
N ALA A 183 -6.29 -2.19 4.76
CA ALA A 183 -7.33 -1.72 3.85
C ALA A 183 -8.69 -2.34 4.17
N ALA A 184 -8.72 -3.60 4.62
CA ALA A 184 -9.94 -4.23 5.12
C ALA A 184 -10.55 -3.42 6.27
N GLU A 185 -9.74 -2.94 7.21
CA GLU A 185 -10.18 -2.10 8.33
C GLU A 185 -10.79 -0.78 7.85
N ALA A 186 -10.19 -0.13 6.85
CA ALA A 186 -10.75 1.08 6.25
C ALA A 186 -12.10 0.82 5.56
N PHE A 187 -12.25 -0.31 4.84
CA PHE A 187 -13.53 -0.66 4.24
C PHE A 187 -14.58 -1.09 5.27
N VAL A 188 -14.20 -1.70 6.39
CA VAL A 188 -15.12 -1.95 7.52
C VAL A 188 -15.67 -0.63 8.05
N GLN A 189 -14.84 0.40 8.21
CA GLN A 189 -15.29 1.73 8.62
C GLN A 189 -16.23 2.36 7.58
N GLN A 190 -15.89 2.26 6.29
CA GLN A 190 -16.70 2.78 5.20
C GLN A 190 -18.07 2.09 5.10
N TYR A 191 -18.12 0.78 5.31
CA TYR A 191 -19.33 -0.04 5.30
C TYR A 191 -19.77 -0.45 6.71
N ALA A 192 -19.66 0.49 7.67
CA ALA A 192 -19.94 0.22 9.08
C ALA A 192 -21.30 -0.47 9.29
N GLY A 193 -21.28 -1.60 9.99
CA GLY A 193 -22.46 -2.42 10.26
C GLY A 193 -22.89 -3.35 9.11
N GLN A 194 -22.15 -3.40 8.00
CA GLN A 194 -22.41 -4.30 6.87
C GLN A 194 -21.24 -5.26 6.61
N VAL A 195 -20.01 -4.82 6.82
CA VAL A 195 -18.78 -5.61 6.59
C VAL A 195 -18.03 -5.84 7.89
N ALA A 196 -17.41 -7.01 8.03
CA ALA A 196 -16.50 -7.38 9.11
C ALA A 196 -15.24 -8.08 8.57
N ILE A 197 -14.20 -8.22 9.41
CA ILE A 197 -13.00 -9.02 9.10
C ILE A 197 -13.11 -10.32 9.89
N THR A 198 -12.98 -11.46 9.22
CA THR A 198 -13.18 -12.79 9.85
C THR A 198 -11.89 -13.62 9.93
N VAL A 199 -10.99 -13.48 8.96
CA VAL A 199 -9.67 -14.11 8.98
C VAL A 199 -8.60 -13.03 8.91
N THR A 200 -7.66 -13.05 9.86
CA THR A 200 -6.48 -12.16 9.91
C THR A 200 -5.33 -12.86 10.65
N GLY A 201 -4.09 -12.40 10.46
CA GLY A 201 -2.92 -12.85 11.24
C GLY A 201 -2.48 -14.30 11.03
N VAL A 202 -3.08 -15.00 10.06
CA VAL A 202 -2.73 -16.40 9.67
C VAL A 202 -1.95 -16.46 8.35
N PHE A 203 -1.74 -15.31 7.74
CA PHE A 203 -0.96 -15.15 6.52
C PHE A 203 0.36 -14.47 6.88
N GLY A 204 1.40 -14.72 6.08
CA GLY A 204 2.71 -14.13 6.30
C GLY A 204 2.72 -12.61 6.18
N ASP A 205 3.77 -12.00 6.70
CA ASP A 205 4.06 -10.58 6.53
C ASP A 205 4.20 -10.24 5.05
N ASP A 206 3.61 -9.13 4.63
CA ASP A 206 3.69 -8.59 3.28
C ASP A 206 4.25 -7.16 3.35
N PRO A 207 5.58 -6.97 3.19
CA PRO A 207 6.19 -5.65 3.30
C PRO A 207 5.87 -4.78 2.08
N LEU A 208 5.54 -3.51 2.30
CA LEU A 208 5.22 -2.53 1.27
C LEU A 208 6.42 -1.62 0.97
N GLY A 209 6.63 -1.32 -0.31
CA GLY A 209 7.70 -0.43 -0.79
C GLY A 209 7.30 0.40 -2.01
N PHE A 210 8.01 1.51 -2.22
CA PHE A 210 7.90 2.30 -3.45
C PHE A 210 8.63 1.60 -4.59
N VAL A 211 8.07 1.68 -5.80
CA VAL A 211 8.55 0.92 -6.95
C VAL A 211 9.22 1.83 -7.96
N PHE A 212 10.34 1.38 -8.49
CA PHE A 212 11.15 2.08 -9.47
C PHE A 212 11.45 1.15 -10.64
N ARG A 213 11.81 1.73 -11.79
CA ARG A 213 12.41 0.93 -12.88
C ARG A 213 13.69 0.27 -12.38
N GLN A 214 14.04 -0.86 -12.97
CA GLN A 214 15.28 -1.55 -12.65
C GLN A 214 16.50 -0.66 -12.95
N GLY A 215 17.40 -0.51 -11.97
CA GLY A 215 18.60 0.33 -12.04
C GLY A 215 18.35 1.83 -11.90
N ASP A 216 17.19 2.26 -11.38
CA ASP A 216 16.88 3.69 -11.24
C ASP A 216 17.68 4.33 -10.08
N GLU A 217 18.37 5.43 -10.36
CA GLU A 217 19.21 6.15 -9.40
C GLU A 217 18.38 6.83 -8.28
N LEU A 218 17.05 6.95 -8.44
CA LEU A 218 16.16 7.52 -7.43
C LEU A 218 16.04 6.66 -6.16
N VAL A 219 16.30 5.34 -6.25
CA VAL A 219 16.15 4.41 -5.12
C VAL A 219 16.96 4.86 -3.91
N ASP A 220 18.23 5.22 -4.12
CA ASP A 220 19.12 5.62 -3.03
C ASP A 220 18.67 6.94 -2.38
N ALA A 221 18.23 7.91 -3.19
CA ALA A 221 17.74 9.19 -2.69
C ALA A 221 16.44 9.02 -1.88
N ILE A 222 15.50 8.20 -2.38
CA ILE A 222 14.25 7.91 -1.67
C ILE A 222 14.53 7.13 -0.38
N ASN A 223 15.44 6.15 -0.39
CA ASN A 223 15.82 5.42 0.82
C ASN A 223 16.51 6.32 1.85
N ALA A 224 17.36 7.26 1.42
CA ALA A 224 17.95 8.24 2.31
C ALA A 224 16.88 9.14 2.95
N GLY A 225 15.93 9.66 2.17
CA GLY A 225 14.82 10.44 2.70
C GLY A 225 13.91 9.63 3.63
N LEU A 226 13.62 8.36 3.29
CA LEU A 226 12.87 7.42 4.12
C LEU A 226 13.57 7.19 5.47
N ALA A 227 14.89 7.03 5.46
CA ALA A 227 15.68 6.90 6.68
C ALA A 227 15.62 8.17 7.56
N MET A 228 15.60 9.36 6.95
CA MET A 228 15.46 10.62 7.68
C MET A 228 14.09 10.78 8.33
N VAL A 229 12.99 10.50 7.61
CA VAL A 229 11.62 10.55 8.18
C VAL A 229 11.38 9.46 9.23
N LYS A 230 12.09 8.32 9.12
CA LYS A 230 12.15 7.30 10.19
C LYS A 230 12.86 7.85 11.42
N ALA A 231 14.03 8.47 11.25
CA ALA A 231 14.87 8.93 12.34
C ALA A 231 14.30 10.14 13.10
N ASP A 232 13.59 11.04 12.42
CA ASP A 232 12.99 12.24 13.03
C ASP A 232 11.59 12.00 13.63
N GLY A 233 11.04 10.79 13.46
CA GLY A 233 9.72 10.40 13.98
C GLY A 233 8.54 10.76 13.08
N THR A 234 8.76 11.38 11.93
CA THR A 234 7.70 11.74 10.97
C THR A 234 6.95 10.51 10.49
N LEU A 235 7.65 9.41 10.16
CA LEU A 235 6.99 8.16 9.75
C LEU A 235 6.04 7.65 10.84
N ALA A 236 6.47 7.66 12.10
CA ALA A 236 5.63 7.22 13.21
C ALA A 236 4.38 8.10 13.39
N ALA A 237 4.53 9.42 13.21
CA ALA A 237 3.40 10.35 13.23
C ALA A 237 2.42 10.11 12.07
N LEU A 238 2.92 9.80 10.87
CA LEU A 238 2.08 9.45 9.72
C LEU A 238 1.35 8.13 9.95
N VAL A 239 2.03 7.11 10.51
CA VAL A 239 1.40 5.84 10.87
C VAL A 239 0.26 6.08 11.87
N ALA A 240 0.50 6.88 12.90
CA ALA A 240 -0.52 7.24 13.88
C ALA A 240 -1.69 8.03 13.27
N LYS A 241 -1.43 8.90 12.29
CA LYS A 241 -2.47 9.67 11.60
C LYS A 241 -3.40 8.78 10.76
N TRP A 242 -2.83 7.82 10.04
CA TRP A 242 -3.56 7.08 9.00
C TRP A 242 -4.06 5.69 9.44
N PHE A 243 -3.45 5.10 10.47
CA PHE A 243 -3.75 3.73 10.90
C PHE A 243 -4.15 3.62 12.37
N ALA A 244 -4.31 4.74 13.09
CA ALA A 244 -4.91 4.67 14.42
C ALA A 244 -6.40 4.30 14.28
N ALA A 245 -6.79 3.19 14.89
CA ALA A 245 -8.18 2.98 15.25
C ALA A 245 -8.58 4.10 16.23
N GLU A 246 -9.65 4.84 15.92
CA GLU A 246 -10.36 5.59 16.96
C GLU A 246 -10.93 4.65 18.03
#